data_AF-A0A3D4P8A6-F1
#
_entry.id   AF-A0A3D4P8A6-F1
#
_cell.length_a   1.000
_cell.length_b   1.000
_cell.length_c   1.000
_cell.angle_alpha   90.00
_cell.angle_beta   90.00
_cell.angle_gamma   90.00
#
_symmetry.space_group_name_H-M   'P 1'
#
loop_
_entity.id
_entity.type
_entity.pdbx_description
1 polymer ?
#
loop_
_entity_poly.entity_id
_entity_poly.type
_entity_poly.pdbx_seq_one_letter_code
_entity_poly.pdbx_strand_id
1 'polypeptide(L)'
;RENENLPGFIVMTTKDKGGQPLVSRYWGNGFLPARHQGVRFRSGPDPVLYLNNPEGINRETRLGMHHALDQLHQIQKQQTVDPQIETRIAQYEMAFRMQTSIPEATNCADEPDHIFKLYDQPSRQPGTFA
;
A
#
# COMPACT_ATOMS: atom_id res chain seq x y z
N ARG A 1 -7.45 -17.51 1.62
CA ARG A 1 -6.55 -16.39 1.27
C ARG A 1 -7.08 -15.17 1.99
N GLU A 2 -6.25 -14.47 2.76
CA GLU A 2 -6.71 -13.55 3.82
C GLU A 2 -7.01 -12.12 3.33
N ASN A 3 -6.38 -11.64 2.25
CA ASN A 3 -6.78 -10.47 1.47
C ASN A 3 -5.93 -10.49 0.18
N GLU A 4 -6.53 -10.17 -0.97
CA GLU A 4 -5.82 -10.16 -2.26
C GLU A 4 -5.46 -8.75 -2.76
N ASN A 5 -6.02 -7.72 -2.14
CA ASN A 5 -5.91 -6.33 -2.59
C ASN A 5 -5.16 -5.44 -1.61
N LEU A 6 -4.94 -5.91 -0.38
CA LEU A 6 -4.20 -5.19 0.66
C LEU A 6 -3.11 -6.09 1.26
N PRO A 7 -2.01 -5.50 1.74
CA PRO A 7 -0.98 -6.23 2.46
C PRO A 7 -1.55 -6.82 3.76
N GLY A 8 -1.07 -8.00 4.14
CA GLY A 8 -1.51 -8.67 5.37
C GLY A 8 -1.09 -7.94 6.66
N PHE A 9 -0.17 -6.96 6.57
CA PHE A 9 0.26 -6.16 7.70
C PHE A 9 0.45 -4.70 7.28
N ILE A 10 -0.18 -3.78 8.02
CA ILE A 10 -0.16 -2.34 7.78
C ILE A 10 0.35 -1.64 9.04
N VAL A 11 1.23 -0.66 8.86
CA VAL A 11 1.72 0.20 9.93
C VAL A 11 1.29 1.63 9.67
N MET A 12 0.52 2.22 10.58
CA MET A 12 0.07 3.60 10.47
C MET A 12 0.93 4.52 11.34
N THR A 13 1.32 5.67 10.79
CA THR A 13 2.06 6.70 11.53
C THR A 13 1.19 7.93 11.79
N THR A 14 1.26 8.48 12.99
CA THR A 14 0.53 9.68 13.39
C THR A 14 1.09 10.95 12.78
N LYS A 15 0.21 11.89 12.48
CA LYS A 15 0.59 13.24 12.07
C LYS A 15 1.26 13.99 13.23
N ASP A 16 2.34 14.71 12.96
CA ASP A 16 2.98 15.68 13.86
C ASP A 16 3.43 15.18 15.25
N LYS A 17 3.50 13.86 15.47
CA LYS A 17 4.14 13.28 16.66
C LYS A 17 5.59 12.87 16.38
N GLY A 18 6.52 13.56 17.03
CA GLY A 18 7.90 13.09 17.19
C GLY A 18 7.99 11.99 18.25
N GLY A 19 8.81 10.97 18.03
CA GLY A 19 9.16 10.00 19.08
C GLY A 19 8.92 8.52 18.78
N GLN A 20 8.56 8.11 17.56
CA GLN A 20 8.70 6.70 17.15
C GLN A 20 10.01 6.51 16.38
N PRO A 21 11.13 6.15 17.04
CA PRO A 21 12.38 5.75 16.37
C PRO A 21 12.25 4.35 15.76
N LEU A 22 11.09 4.02 15.20
CA LEU A 22 10.86 2.76 14.53
C LEU A 22 11.32 2.91 13.08
N VAL A 23 12.53 2.44 12.84
CA VAL A 23 13.09 2.29 11.50
C VAL A 23 12.24 1.28 10.73
N SER A 24 11.98 1.54 9.45
CA SER A 24 11.18 0.66 8.58
C SER A 24 11.61 -0.81 8.58
N ARG A 25 12.88 -1.09 8.93
CA ARG A 25 13.40 -2.46 9.07
C ARG A 25 12.70 -3.29 10.16
N TYR A 26 12.12 -2.67 11.19
CA TYR A 26 11.43 -3.40 12.27
C TYR A 26 10.09 -4.00 11.83
N TRP A 27 9.58 -3.61 10.67
CA TRP A 27 8.34 -4.12 10.08
C TRP A 27 8.61 -4.94 8.82
N GLY A 28 9.86 -5.38 8.65
CA GLY A 28 10.25 -6.28 7.57
C GLY A 28 9.67 -7.68 7.77
N ASN A 29 9.60 -8.42 6.68
CA ASN A 29 9.19 -9.83 6.61
C ASN A 29 10.14 -10.80 7.34
N GLY A 30 11.27 -10.33 7.89
CA GLY A 30 12.26 -11.18 8.56
C GLY A 30 12.75 -12.31 7.66
N PHE A 31 12.49 -13.56 8.08
CA PHE A 31 12.81 -14.77 7.31
C PHE A 31 11.67 -15.21 6.37
N LEU A 32 10.48 -14.61 6.47
CA LEU A 32 9.36 -14.92 5.59
C LEU A 32 9.60 -14.32 4.20
N PRO A 33 8.97 -14.84 3.13
CA PRO A 33 9.05 -14.22 1.81
C PRO A 33 8.56 -12.76 1.82
N ALA A 34 9.09 -11.89 0.96
CA ALA A 34 8.81 -10.44 1.02
C ALA A 34 7.37 -10.04 0.67
N ARG A 35 6.52 -10.99 0.26
CA ARG A 35 5.05 -10.84 0.23
C ARG A 35 4.44 -10.54 1.61
N HIS A 36 5.14 -10.86 2.69
CA HIS A 36 4.72 -10.59 4.08
C HIS A 36 5.28 -9.27 4.61
N GLN A 37 5.92 -8.47 3.77
CA GLN A 37 6.49 -7.19 4.19
C GLN A 37 5.38 -6.20 4.54
N GLY A 38 5.51 -5.55 5.70
CA GLY A 38 4.56 -4.53 6.13
C GLY A 38 4.62 -3.29 5.24
N VAL A 39 3.45 -2.72 4.95
CA VAL A 39 3.35 -1.43 4.23
C VAL A 39 3.05 -0.32 5.22
N ARG A 40 3.84 0.77 5.15
CA ARG A 40 3.64 1.95 5.98
C ARG A 40 2.63 2.90 5.33
N PHE A 41 1.60 3.24 6.08
CA PHE A 41 0.58 4.22 5.73
C PHE A 41 0.89 5.54 6.45
N ARG A 42 0.96 6.63 5.67
CA ARG A 42 1.20 7.99 6.16
C ARG A 42 -0.11 8.67 6.53
N SER A 43 -0.04 9.51 7.55
CA SER A 43 -1.07 10.47 7.89
C SER A 43 -1.05 11.64 6.89
N GLY A 44 -1.71 11.48 5.75
CA GLY A 44 -1.76 12.50 4.70
C GLY A 44 -2.72 12.12 3.58
N PRO A 45 -2.89 13.00 2.57
CA PRO A 45 -3.78 12.74 1.43
C PRO A 45 -3.32 11.53 0.60
N ASP A 46 -2.02 11.24 0.61
CA ASP A 46 -1.42 10.06 -0.02
C ASP A 46 -0.90 9.10 1.07
N PRO A 47 -1.74 8.19 1.59
CA PRO A 47 -1.35 7.28 2.65
C PRO A 47 -0.23 6.32 2.20
N VAL A 48 -0.20 5.93 0.93
CA VAL A 48 0.91 5.18 0.34
C VAL A 48 1.54 6.00 -0.77
N LEU A 49 2.85 6.23 -0.65
CA LEU A 49 3.61 7.00 -1.65
C LEU A 49 3.61 6.33 -3.02
N TYR A 50 3.56 7.15 -4.06
CA TYR A 50 3.66 6.74 -5.48
C TYR A 50 2.59 5.75 -5.93
N LEU A 51 1.51 5.63 -5.17
CA LEU A 51 0.37 4.81 -5.53
C LEU A 51 -0.49 5.52 -6.59
N ASN A 52 -0.67 6.83 -6.43
CA ASN A 52 -1.43 7.63 -7.38
C ASN A 52 -0.69 7.80 -8.72
N ASN A 53 -1.46 7.86 -9.80
CA ASN A 53 -0.92 8.15 -11.12
C ASN A 53 -0.48 9.62 -11.17
N PRO A 54 0.74 9.92 -11.66
CA PRO A 54 1.10 11.29 -11.97
C PRO A 54 0.23 11.82 -13.12
N GLU A 55 0.11 13.14 -13.21
CA GLU A 55 -0.65 13.80 -14.28
C GLU A 55 -0.17 13.35 -15.66
N GLY A 56 -1.12 13.00 -16.54
CA GLY A 56 -0.84 12.51 -17.89
C GLY A 56 -0.68 10.98 -18.02
N ILE A 57 -0.59 10.22 -16.92
CA ILE A 57 -0.63 8.74 -16.97
C ILE A 57 -2.06 8.26 -16.73
N ASN A 58 -2.69 7.74 -17.79
CA ASN A 58 -3.99 7.09 -17.68
C ASN A 58 -3.85 5.63 -17.18
N ARG A 59 -4.98 5.03 -16.80
CA ARG A 59 -5.02 3.65 -16.27
C ARG A 59 -4.50 2.63 -17.29
N GLU A 60 -4.79 2.81 -18.57
CA GLU A 60 -4.43 1.89 -19.65
C GLU A 60 -2.91 1.87 -19.89
N THR A 61 -2.28 3.04 -19.93
CA THR A 61 -0.82 3.17 -20.04
C THR A 61 -0.13 2.48 -18.87
N ARG A 62 -0.62 2.68 -17.64
CA ARG A 62 -0.05 2.03 -16.46
C ARG A 62 -0.25 0.51 -16.47
N LEU A 63 -1.41 0.04 -16.92
CA LEU A 63 -1.66 -1.40 -17.10
C LEU A 63 -0.69 -1.99 -18.14
N GLY A 64 -0.46 -1.29 -19.26
CA GLY A 64 0.53 -1.67 -20.26
C GLY A 64 1.95 -1.74 -19.71
N MET A 65 2.36 -0.77 -18.89
CA MET A 65 3.65 -0.79 -18.19
C MET A 65 3.77 -1.97 -17.23
N HIS A 66 2.71 -2.28 -16.48
CA HIS A 66 2.65 -3.46 -15.60
C HIS A 66 2.81 -4.76 -16.40
N HIS A 67 2.09 -4.92 -17.51
CA HIS A 67 2.22 -6.09 -18.38
C HIS A 67 3.62 -6.23 -18.98
N ALA A 68 4.23 -5.13 -19.41
CA ALA A 68 5.60 -5.15 -19.93
C ALA A 68 6.61 -5.58 -18.85
N LEU A 69 6.48 -5.06 -17.62
CA LEU A 69 7.32 -5.47 -16.50
C LEU A 69 7.12 -6.95 -16.15
N ASP A 70 5.88 -7.43 -16.14
CA ASP A 70 5.58 -8.84 -15.89
C ASP A 70 6.21 -9.74 -16.96
N GLN A 71 6.10 -9.39 -18.24
CA GLN A 71 6.78 -10.12 -19.33
C GLN A 71 8.30 -10.19 -19.13
N LEU A 72 8.94 -9.08 -18.74
CA LEU A 72 10.38 -9.06 -18.43
C LEU A 72 10.72 -9.98 -17.26
N HIS A 73 9.90 -9.98 -16.20
CA HIS A 73 10.10 -10.88 -15.07
C HIS A 73 9.90 -12.35 -15.45
N GLN A 74 8.95 -12.68 -16.33
CA GLN A 74 8.76 -14.05 -16.81
C GLN A 74 9.96 -14.55 -17.62
N ILE A 75 10.53 -13.70 -18.49
CA ILE A 75 11.76 -14.02 -19.24
C ILE A 75 12.91 -14.28 -18.25
N GLN A 76 13.08 -13.42 -17.25
CA GLN A 76 14.14 -13.57 -16.25
C GLN A 76 13.95 -14.84 -15.40
N LYS A 77 12.71 -15.18 -15.04
CA LYS A 77 12.37 -16.40 -14.30
C LYS A 77 12.70 -17.67 -15.08
N GLN A 78 12.55 -17.65 -16.40
CA GLN A 78 12.94 -18.79 -17.26
C GLN A 78 14.45 -18.97 -17.33
N GLN A 79 15.21 -17.88 -17.20
CA GLN A 79 16.68 -17.90 -17.24
C GLN A 79 17.31 -18.24 -15.88
N THR A 80 16.64 -17.88 -14.78
CA THR A 80 17.14 -18.07 -13.41
C THR A 80 16.01 -18.46 -12.46
N VAL A 81 16.14 -19.60 -11.79
CA VAL A 81 15.22 -20.01 -10.71
C VAL A 81 15.59 -19.26 -9.42
N ASP A 82 15.25 -17.97 -9.37
CA ASP A 82 15.43 -17.12 -8.19
C ASP A 82 14.07 -16.78 -7.55
N PRO A 83 13.80 -17.22 -6.30
CA PRO A 83 12.57 -16.89 -5.58
C PRO A 83 12.37 -15.38 -5.33
N GLN A 84 13.43 -14.57 -5.48
CA GLN A 84 13.30 -13.11 -5.44
C GLN A 84 12.52 -12.55 -6.63
N ILE A 85 12.58 -13.19 -7.80
CA ILE A 85 11.84 -12.74 -9.00
C ILE A 85 10.34 -12.92 -8.78
N GLU A 86 9.91 -14.08 -8.29
CA GLU A 86 8.50 -14.33 -7.95
C GLU A 86 7.99 -13.33 -6.91
N THR A 87 8.84 -13.02 -5.95
CA THR A 87 8.54 -12.05 -4.90
C THR A 87 8.35 -10.64 -5.48
N ARG A 88 9.20 -10.21 -6.43
CA ARG A 88 9.06 -8.92 -7.12
C ARG A 88 7.77 -8.84 -7.92
N ILE A 89 7.44 -9.88 -8.70
CA ILE A 89 6.18 -9.95 -9.45
C ILE A 89 5.00 -9.75 -8.50
N ALA A 90 4.95 -10.52 -7.41
CA ALA A 90 3.86 -10.43 -6.44
C ALA A 90 3.75 -9.04 -5.78
N GLN A 91 4.88 -8.36 -5.54
CA GLN A 91 4.89 -7.00 -5.00
C GLN A 91 4.37 -5.97 -6.00
N TYR A 92 4.73 -6.07 -7.29
CA TYR A 92 4.23 -5.17 -8.33
C TYR A 92 2.74 -5.35 -8.56
N GLU A 93 2.25 -6.60 -8.59
CA GLU A 93 0.82 -6.88 -8.69
C GLU A 93 0.04 -6.33 -7.48
N MET A 94 0.56 -6.56 -6.26
CA MET A 94 -0.04 -6.03 -5.04
C MET A 94 -0.08 -4.50 -5.08
N ALA A 95 1.02 -3.86 -5.48
CA ALA A 95 1.08 -2.40 -5.62
C ALA A 95 0.05 -1.90 -6.64
N PHE A 96 -0.14 -2.59 -7.77
CA PHE A 96 -1.17 -2.26 -8.75
C PHE A 96 -2.59 -2.40 -8.18
N ARG A 97 -2.89 -3.49 -7.46
CA ARG A 97 -4.20 -3.69 -6.81
C ARG A 97 -4.49 -2.65 -5.73
N MET A 98 -3.48 -2.31 -4.94
CA MET A 98 -3.55 -1.27 -3.92
C MET A 98 -3.98 0.08 -4.50
N GLN A 99 -3.63 0.40 -5.75
CA GLN A 99 -4.04 1.66 -6.39
C GLN A 99 -5.55 1.81 -6.50
N THR A 100 -6.26 0.69 -6.66
CA THR A 100 -7.73 0.68 -6.69
C THR A 100 -8.35 0.58 -5.31
N SER A 101 -7.75 -0.21 -4.40
CA SER A 101 -8.37 -0.51 -3.10
C SER A 101 -8.06 0.52 -2.02
N ILE A 102 -6.91 1.19 -2.05
CA ILE A 102 -6.54 2.14 -1.00
C ILE A 102 -7.43 3.39 -0.98
N PRO A 103 -7.78 4.02 -2.12
CA PRO A 103 -8.71 5.14 -2.10
C PRO A 103 -10.05 4.78 -1.46
N GLU A 104 -10.59 3.60 -1.76
CA GLU A 104 -11.82 3.08 -1.12
C GLU A 104 -11.60 2.82 0.37
N ALA A 105 -10.53 2.11 0.74
CA ALA A 105 -10.25 1.71 2.12
C ALA A 105 -9.89 2.87 3.06
N THR A 106 -9.54 4.03 2.52
CA THR A 106 -9.14 5.23 3.29
C THR A 106 -10.14 6.38 3.17
N ASN A 107 -11.21 6.21 2.37
CA ASN A 107 -12.24 7.21 2.21
C ASN A 107 -13.34 7.07 3.28
N CYS A 108 -13.31 7.98 4.25
CA CYS A 108 -14.38 8.11 5.26
C CYS A 108 -15.39 9.22 4.92
N ALA A 109 -15.39 9.79 3.71
CA ALA A 109 -16.27 10.91 3.35
C ALA A 109 -17.78 10.55 3.42
N ASP A 110 -18.11 9.28 3.19
CA ASP A 110 -19.48 8.78 3.17
C ASP A 110 -19.95 8.25 4.54
N GLU A 111 -19.14 8.38 5.60
CA GLU A 111 -19.53 7.94 6.93
C GLU A 111 -20.63 8.83 7.54
N PRO A 112 -21.67 8.24 8.16
CA PRO A 112 -22.73 9.01 8.80
C PRO A 112 -22.25 9.88 9.97
N ASP A 113 -22.87 11.04 10.16
CA ASP A 113 -22.54 11.98 11.26
C ASP A 113 -22.57 11.35 12.66
N HIS A 114 -23.40 10.34 12.87
CA HIS A 114 -23.49 9.66 14.17
C HIS A 114 -22.25 8.80 14.47
N ILE A 115 -21.55 8.30 13.45
CA ILE A 115 -20.29 7.54 13.62
C ILE A 115 -19.19 8.50 14.06
N PHE A 116 -19.06 9.66 13.41
CA PHE A 116 -18.11 10.69 13.84
C PHE A 116 -18.35 11.20 15.27
N LYS A 117 -19.61 11.21 15.73
CA LYS A 117 -19.93 11.59 17.12
C LYS A 117 -19.46 10.54 18.14
N LEU A 118 -19.29 9.27 17.76
CA LEU A 118 -18.75 8.24 18.65
C LEU A 118 -17.25 8.42 18.92
N TYR A 119 -16.53 9.01 17.96
CA TYR A 119 -15.07 9.19 17.98
C TYR A 119 -14.65 10.67 18.07
N ASP A 120 -15.56 11.56 18.45
CA ASP A 120 -15.39 13.01 18.56
C ASP A 120 -14.98 13.76 17.27
N GLN A 121 -15.08 15.09 17.28
CA GLN A 121 -14.71 15.97 16.14
C GLN A 121 -13.31 15.72 15.53
N PRO A 122 -12.26 15.35 16.30
CA PRO A 122 -10.95 15.04 15.74
C PRO A 122 -10.96 13.85 14.76
N SER A 123 -11.93 12.93 14.84
CA SER A 123 -12.03 11.80 13.91
C SER A 123 -12.23 12.20 12.44
N ARG A 124 -12.71 13.42 12.18
CA ARG A 124 -12.84 13.98 10.82
C ARG A 124 -11.54 14.50 10.22
N GLN A 125 -10.49 14.63 11.03
CA GLN A 125 -9.19 15.11 10.56
C GLN A 125 -8.28 13.91 10.26
N PRO A 126 -7.88 13.69 8.99
CA PRO A 126 -7.00 12.58 8.66
C PRO A 126 -5.66 12.67 9.41
N GLY A 127 -5.30 11.57 10.07
CA GLY A 127 -4.02 11.45 10.77
C GLY A 127 -3.99 11.98 12.21
N THR A 128 -5.12 12.50 12.72
CA THR A 128 -5.31 12.73 14.16
C THR A 128 -5.95 11.51 14.80
N PHE A 129 -5.62 11.28 16.06
CA PHE A 129 -6.39 10.38 16.92
C PHE A 129 -7.33 11.24 17.77
N ALA A 130 -8.51 10.69 18.09
CA ALA A 130 -9.23 11.09 19.30
C ALA A 130 -8.56 10.45 20.52
#